data_AF-A0A6L4ZL23-F1
#
_entry.id   AF-A0A6L4ZL23-F1
#
_cell.length_a   1.000
_cell.length_b   1.000
_cell.length_c   1.000
_cell.angle_alpha   90.00
_cell.angle_beta   90.00
_cell.angle_gamma   90.00
#
_symmetry.space_group_name_H-M   'P 1'
#
loop_
_entity.id
_entity.type
_entity.pdbx_description
1 polymer ?
#
loop_
_entity_poly.entity_id
_entity_poly.type
_entity_poly.pdbx_seq_one_letter_code
_entity_poly.pdbx_strand_id
1 'polypeptide(L)'
;MLSLAAGEVIEGQSAFDRVLELLSEKIAVFHVYRCSKINTDTEADNVLSFPEITQTPIAKFSQKVTNDEPKLLAQRQVIQASEPSKKEIVEIADLVSETNVESVDIAKALPEPKILLAEPLEEVAVSEEKIQELTPIDEDKDYQILVGIMTEIIQIVERVSLLVSKEANFTTAFRAGLLEVTQEYPVFDPFAEDFSYQDGKIRLTSLIPKEVLINGLTKVLKYTLDELVRMSPTSQLRERIAGALLRLEQLKQSEFEFFSISSALAEIITID
;
A
#
# COMPACT_ATOMS: atom_id res chain seq x y z
N MET A 1 -12.98 -1.64 -24.97
CA MET A 1 -12.69 -2.70 -25.96
C MET A 1 -11.39 -3.35 -25.55
N LEU A 2 -11.39 -4.66 -25.34
CA LEU A 2 -10.22 -5.46 -24.98
C LEU A 2 -9.90 -6.37 -26.16
N SER A 3 -8.68 -6.30 -26.70
CA SER A 3 -8.20 -7.24 -27.71
C SER A 3 -7.29 -8.25 -27.04
N LEU A 4 -7.65 -9.53 -27.14
CA LEU A 4 -6.86 -10.65 -26.62
C LEU A 4 -5.89 -11.16 -27.69
N ALA A 5 -4.81 -11.83 -27.27
CA ALA A 5 -3.77 -12.35 -28.17
C ALA A 5 -4.31 -13.33 -29.24
N ALA A 6 -5.48 -13.93 -29.03
CA ALA A 6 -6.17 -14.78 -29.99
C ALA A 6 -6.94 -13.99 -31.08
N GLY A 7 -6.88 -12.65 -31.08
CA GLY A 7 -7.63 -11.80 -32.01
C GLY A 7 -9.09 -11.56 -31.58
N GLU A 8 -9.52 -12.09 -30.43
CA GLU A 8 -10.84 -11.82 -29.88
C GLU A 8 -10.94 -10.37 -29.41
N VAL A 9 -12.02 -9.70 -29.80
CA VAL A 9 -12.32 -8.32 -29.41
C VAL A 9 -13.57 -8.35 -28.54
N ILE A 10 -13.41 -7.97 -27.27
CA ILE A 10 -14.51 -7.86 -26.31
C ILE A 10 -14.83 -6.38 -26.12
N GLU A 11 -16.11 -6.02 -26.18
CA GLU A 11 -16.58 -4.64 -26.01
C GLU A 11 -17.43 -4.48 -24.75
N GLY A 12 -17.66 -3.21 -24.36
CA GLY A 12 -18.55 -2.85 -23.26
C GLY A 12 -18.14 -3.39 -21.89
N GLN A 13 -19.14 -3.75 -21.08
CA GLN A 13 -18.97 -4.19 -19.69
C GLN A 13 -18.21 -5.52 -19.58
N SER A 14 -18.47 -6.46 -20.50
CA SER A 14 -17.79 -7.76 -20.54
C SER A 14 -16.27 -7.63 -20.72
N ALA A 15 -15.80 -6.60 -21.43
CA ALA A 15 -14.38 -6.33 -21.56
C ALA A 15 -13.75 -5.86 -20.24
N PHE A 16 -14.50 -5.08 -19.45
CA PHE A 16 -14.05 -4.59 -18.16
C PHE A 16 -13.99 -5.72 -17.12
N ASP A 17 -15.04 -6.53 -17.04
CA ASP A 17 -15.09 -7.68 -16.12
C ASP A 17 -13.96 -8.67 -16.42
N ARG A 18 -13.66 -8.90 -17.71
CA ARG A 18 -12.55 -9.76 -18.12
C ARG A 18 -11.18 -9.21 -17.75
N VAL A 19 -10.98 -7.88 -17.78
CA VAL A 19 -9.72 -7.28 -17.29
C VAL A 19 -9.58 -7.47 -15.79
N LEU A 20 -10.66 -7.33 -15.02
CA LEU A 20 -10.63 -7.55 -13.57
C LEU A 20 -10.28 -9.00 -13.21
N GLU A 21 -10.82 -9.96 -13.95
CA GLU A 21 -10.50 -11.38 -13.80
C GLU A 21 -9.04 -11.67 -14.18
N LEU A 22 -8.52 -11.07 -15.26
CA LEU A 22 -7.12 -11.26 -15.63
C LEU A 22 -6.14 -10.60 -14.65
N LEU A 23 -6.56 -9.53 -13.97
CA LEU A 23 -5.79 -8.87 -12.91
C LEU A 23 -5.71 -9.69 -11.62
N SER A 24 -6.69 -10.56 -11.33
CA SER A 24 -6.64 -11.46 -10.18
C SER A 24 -5.78 -12.69 -10.43
N GLU A 25 -5.63 -13.13 -11.68
CA GLU A 25 -4.91 -14.37 -12.01
C GLU A 25 -3.39 -14.17 -12.19
N LYS A 26 -2.91 -13.07 -12.82
CA LYS A 26 -1.46 -12.82 -13.05
C LYS A 26 -1.10 -11.34 -13.17
N ILE A 27 0.15 -11.00 -12.86
CA ILE A 27 0.76 -9.70 -13.19
C ILE A 27 0.96 -9.63 -14.71
N ALA A 28 0.00 -9.06 -15.43
CA ALA A 28 0.11 -8.77 -16.85
C ALA A 28 -0.05 -7.26 -17.11
N VAL A 29 0.66 -6.75 -18.12
CA VAL A 29 0.55 -5.36 -18.58
C VAL A 29 -0.56 -5.28 -19.62
N PHE A 30 -1.65 -4.58 -19.31
CA PHE A 30 -2.77 -4.39 -20.22
C PHE A 30 -2.69 -3.03 -20.91
N HIS A 31 -2.79 -3.02 -22.24
CA HIS A 31 -2.96 -1.80 -23.01
C HIS A 31 -4.45 -1.57 -23.27
N VAL A 32 -5.05 -0.60 -22.56
CA VAL A 32 -6.46 -0.25 -22.71
C VAL A 32 -6.59 0.91 -23.69
N TYR A 33 -7.37 0.70 -24.76
CA TYR A 33 -7.68 1.74 -25.75
C TYR A 33 -9.13 2.18 -25.62
N ARG A 34 -9.36 3.50 -25.62
CA ARG A 34 -10.70 4.09 -25.70
C ARG A 34 -11.01 4.36 -27.16
N CYS A 35 -11.86 3.53 -27.76
CA CYS A 35 -12.43 3.81 -29.08
C CYS A 35 -13.72 4.61 -28.89
N SER A 36 -13.77 5.83 -29.42
CA SER A 36 -15.02 6.55 -29.61
C SER A 36 -15.59 6.17 -30.97
N LYS A 37 -16.81 5.62 -31.03
CA LYS A 37 -17.55 5.50 -32.29
C LYS A 37 -17.72 6.91 -32.85
N ILE A 38 -17.02 7.21 -33.93
CA ILE A 38 -17.33 8.37 -34.76
C ILE A 38 -18.54 7.93 -35.57
N ASN A 39 -19.71 8.51 -35.31
CA ASN A 39 -20.89 8.29 -36.15
C ASN A 39 -20.60 8.87 -37.53
N THR A 40 -20.12 8.03 -38.44
CA THR A 40 -20.15 8.31 -39.87
C THR A 40 -21.34 7.56 -40.45
N ASP A 41 -22.43 8.27 -40.70
CA ASP A 41 -23.60 7.79 -41.44
C ASP A 41 -23.28 7.60 -42.93
N THR A 42 -22.21 6.86 -43.23
CA THR A 42 -21.80 6.58 -44.61
C THR A 42 -21.63 5.08 -44.75
N GLU A 43 -22.58 4.47 -45.45
CA GLU A 43 -22.61 3.05 -45.85
C GLU A 43 -21.44 2.73 -46.80
N ALA A 44 -20.23 2.64 -46.23
CA ALA A 44 -19.10 2.01 -46.89
C ALA A 44 -18.54 0.95 -45.93
N ASP A 45 -18.41 -0.28 -46.42
CA ASP A 45 -17.77 -1.41 -45.76
C ASP A 45 -16.36 -1.04 -45.28
N ASN A 46 -16.26 -0.47 -44.09
CA ASN A 46 -15.00 -0.15 -43.45
C ASN A 46 -14.55 -1.34 -42.62
N VAL A 47 -13.82 -2.25 -43.27
CA VAL A 47 -12.98 -3.23 -42.59
C VAL A 47 -11.92 -2.46 -41.80
N LEU A 48 -12.08 -2.42 -40.47
CA LEU A 48 -11.07 -1.95 -39.54
C LEU A 48 -9.84 -2.86 -39.65
N SER A 49 -8.84 -2.42 -40.43
CA SER A 49 -7.52 -3.06 -40.48
C SER A 49 -6.67 -2.50 -39.35
N PHE A 50 -6.26 -3.38 -38.43
CA PHE A 50 -5.26 -3.06 -37.43
C PHE A 50 -3.87 -3.14 -38.07
N PRO A 51 -2.93 -2.25 -37.74
CA PRO A 51 -1.55 -2.40 -38.18
C PRO A 51 -0.96 -3.69 -37.57
N GLU A 52 -0.44 -4.57 -38.41
CA GLU A 52 0.30 -5.76 -37.95
C GLU A 52 1.45 -5.32 -37.04
N ILE A 53 1.50 -5.88 -35.83
CA ILE A 53 2.59 -5.65 -34.89
C ILE A 53 3.80 -6.41 -35.39
N THR A 54 4.62 -5.75 -36.21
CA THR A 54 5.94 -6.26 -36.59
C THR A 54 6.88 -6.12 -35.40
N GLN A 55 7.17 -7.26 -34.74
CA GLN A 55 8.24 -7.35 -33.76
C GLN A 55 9.58 -7.12 -34.49
N THR A 56 10.01 -5.86 -34.53
CA THR A 56 11.31 -5.51 -35.11
C THR A 56 12.33 -5.41 -33.98
N PRO A 57 13.46 -6.14 -34.03
CA PRO A 57 14.54 -5.96 -33.06
C PRO A 57 15.10 -4.56 -33.18
N ILE A 58 15.37 -3.91 -32.04
CA ILE A 58 15.95 -2.58 -31.95
C ILE A 58 17.36 -2.62 -32.55
N ALA A 59 17.47 -2.24 -33.82
CA ALA A 59 18.73 -1.95 -34.49
C ALA A 59 18.76 -0.47 -34.91
N LYS A 60 19.91 0.14 -34.67
CA LYS A 60 20.22 1.57 -34.69
C LYS A 60 19.70 2.30 -35.94
N PHE A 61 18.91 3.33 -35.71
CA PHE A 61 18.46 4.25 -36.77
C PHE A 61 19.53 5.29 -37.09
N SER A 62 20.03 5.25 -38.32
CA SER A 62 20.65 6.38 -39.00
C SER A 62 20.06 6.53 -40.39
N GLN A 63 19.66 7.76 -40.67
CA GLN A 63 19.43 8.40 -41.98
C GLN A 63 18.03 8.43 -42.65
N LYS A 64 17.80 9.66 -43.12
CA LYS A 64 17.15 10.16 -44.34
C LYS A 64 15.65 9.96 -44.54
N VAL A 65 14.97 11.09 -44.37
CA VAL A 65 13.61 11.41 -44.78
C VAL A 65 13.54 11.58 -46.30
N THR A 66 12.63 10.87 -46.94
CA THR A 66 12.00 11.26 -48.21
C THR A 66 10.49 11.06 -48.11
N ASN A 67 9.77 12.07 -48.59
CA ASN A 67 8.31 12.25 -48.52
C ASN A 67 7.54 11.25 -49.40
N ASP A 68 6.42 10.75 -48.87
CA ASP A 68 5.04 10.96 -49.35
C ASP A 68 4.18 9.75 -49.00
N GLU A 69 3.47 9.82 -47.87
CA GLU A 69 2.32 8.94 -47.57
C GLU A 69 1.37 9.65 -46.58
N PRO A 70 0.04 9.37 -46.65
CA PRO A 70 -0.98 10.08 -45.90
C PRO A 70 -0.92 9.71 -44.41
N LYS A 71 -0.63 10.70 -43.56
CA LYS A 71 -0.61 10.55 -42.09
C LYS A 71 -2.04 10.46 -41.52
N LEU A 72 -2.39 9.30 -40.95
CA LEU A 72 -3.45 9.21 -39.94
C LEU A 72 -2.97 9.84 -38.63
N LEU A 73 -3.61 10.94 -38.24
CA LEU A 73 -3.36 11.67 -36.99
C LEU A 73 -3.97 10.92 -35.80
N ALA A 74 -3.17 10.10 -35.11
CA ALA A 74 -3.51 9.65 -33.76
C ALA A 74 -3.32 10.82 -32.78
N GLN A 75 -4.42 11.50 -32.41
CA GLN A 75 -4.40 12.50 -31.36
C GLN A 75 -4.29 11.83 -29.99
N ARG A 76 -3.14 12.01 -29.33
CA ARG A 76 -2.95 11.72 -27.90
C ARG A 76 -3.59 12.86 -27.10
N GLN A 77 -4.84 12.69 -26.66
CA GLN A 77 -5.42 13.58 -25.65
C GLN A 77 -4.97 13.14 -24.25
N VAL A 78 -4.24 14.02 -23.58
CA VAL A 78 -4.06 13.97 -22.12
C VAL A 78 -5.32 14.56 -21.51
N ILE A 79 -6.20 13.71 -20.99
CA ILE A 79 -7.38 14.16 -20.25
C ILE A 79 -6.89 14.54 -18.84
N GLN A 80 -6.83 15.84 -18.56
CA GLN A 80 -6.79 16.33 -17.18
C GLN A 80 -8.17 16.12 -16.55
N ALA A 81 -8.22 15.48 -15.39
CA ALA A 81 -9.43 15.30 -14.62
C ALA A 81 -9.96 16.67 -14.19
N SER A 82 -11.13 17.06 -14.70
CA SER A 82 -11.90 18.19 -14.20
C SER A 82 -12.55 17.80 -12.87
N GLU A 83 -12.39 18.66 -11.86
CA GLU A 83 -13.00 18.52 -10.53
C GLU A 83 -14.53 18.34 -10.61
N PRO A 84 -15.12 17.51 -9.73
CA PRO A 84 -16.57 17.37 -9.65
C PRO A 84 -17.21 18.67 -9.18
N SER A 85 -18.29 19.07 -9.86
CA SER A 85 -19.03 20.29 -9.55
C SER A 85 -19.71 20.20 -8.18
N LYS A 86 -19.70 21.31 -7.42
CA LYS A 86 -20.26 21.48 -6.06
C LYS A 86 -21.79 21.33 -5.93
N LYS A 87 -22.47 20.59 -6.81
CA LYS A 87 -23.95 20.45 -6.79
C LYS A 87 -24.47 19.08 -6.36
N GLU A 88 -23.60 18.15 -5.94
CA GLU A 88 -24.01 16.83 -5.40
C GLU A 88 -23.58 16.59 -3.94
N ILE A 89 -23.24 17.65 -3.18
CA ILE A 89 -22.86 17.54 -1.76
C ILE A 89 -23.90 18.26 -0.86
N VAL A 90 -25.18 17.95 -1.05
CA VAL A 90 -26.26 18.42 -0.16
C VAL A 90 -27.30 17.31 -0.01
N GLU A 91 -26.96 16.21 0.67
CA GLU A 91 -27.99 15.29 1.22
C GLU A 91 -27.48 14.27 2.25
N ILE A 92 -26.50 14.60 3.10
CA ILE A 92 -26.09 13.73 4.22
C ILE A 92 -25.78 14.55 5.48
N ALA A 93 -26.68 15.45 5.88
CA ALA A 93 -26.50 16.32 7.06
C ALA A 93 -27.57 16.17 8.16
N ASP A 94 -28.56 15.28 8.03
CA ASP A 94 -29.74 15.26 8.93
C ASP A 94 -29.91 13.98 9.77
N LEU A 95 -28.85 13.22 10.07
CA LEU A 95 -28.99 11.93 10.80
C LEU A 95 -28.07 11.73 12.01
N VAL A 96 -27.51 12.78 12.61
CA VAL A 96 -26.79 12.67 13.91
C VAL A 96 -27.18 13.81 14.84
N SER A 97 -28.44 13.82 15.28
CA SER A 97 -28.89 14.65 16.40
C SER A 97 -29.78 13.81 17.30
N GLU A 98 -29.20 12.90 18.09
CA GLU A 98 -29.83 12.30 19.28
C GLU A 98 -28.85 11.33 19.97
N THR A 99 -27.82 11.86 20.63
CA THR A 99 -27.16 11.15 21.73
C THR A 99 -26.98 12.13 22.88
N ASN A 100 -27.95 12.05 23.78
CA ASN A 100 -28.00 12.72 25.06
C ASN A 100 -26.92 12.09 25.96
N VAL A 101 -25.78 12.76 26.13
CA VAL A 101 -24.75 12.36 27.09
C VAL A 101 -24.99 13.15 28.37
N GLU A 102 -25.52 12.46 29.38
CA GLU A 102 -25.57 12.97 30.75
C GLU A 102 -24.15 13.26 31.24
N SER A 103 -23.91 14.51 31.61
CA SER A 103 -22.72 14.96 32.32
C SER A 103 -22.70 14.33 33.72
N VAL A 104 -21.79 13.40 33.96
CA VAL A 104 -21.50 12.86 35.29
C VAL A 104 -20.44 13.72 35.97
N ASP A 105 -20.86 14.49 36.98
CA ASP A 105 -19.97 15.18 37.91
C ASP A 105 -19.19 14.15 38.77
N ILE A 106 -17.93 13.91 38.41
CA ILE A 106 -16.99 13.14 39.25
C ILE A 106 -16.05 14.13 39.95
N ALA A 107 -16.56 14.81 40.97
CA ALA A 107 -15.74 15.44 41.99
C ALA A 107 -15.54 14.44 43.13
N LYS A 108 -14.45 13.65 43.08
CA LYS A 108 -14.07 12.77 44.20
C LYS A 108 -12.58 12.83 44.49
N ALA A 109 -12.29 13.61 45.53
CA ALA A 109 -11.15 13.57 46.45
C ALA A 109 -9.89 12.80 46.00
N LEU A 110 -8.85 13.58 45.69
CA LEU A 110 -7.47 13.13 45.54
C LEU A 110 -6.88 12.83 46.94
N PRO A 111 -6.40 11.61 47.24
CA PRO A 111 -5.65 11.34 48.47
C PRO A 111 -4.22 11.89 48.37
N GLU A 112 -3.75 12.48 49.46
CA GLU A 112 -2.40 13.05 49.59
C GLU A 112 -1.30 12.00 49.34
N PRO A 113 -0.21 12.38 48.65
CA PRO A 113 0.90 11.47 48.38
C PRO A 113 1.70 11.20 49.66
N LYS A 114 1.59 9.98 50.19
CA LYS A 114 2.52 9.46 51.19
C LYS A 114 3.88 9.23 50.52
N ILE A 115 4.82 10.11 50.83
CA ILE A 115 6.24 9.95 50.52
C ILE A 115 6.75 8.76 51.35
N LEU A 116 6.87 7.60 50.70
CA LEU A 116 7.55 6.44 51.27
C LEU A 116 9.06 6.63 51.12
N LEU A 117 9.77 6.57 52.24
CA LEU A 117 11.23 6.54 52.29
C LEU A 117 11.74 5.37 51.46
N ALA A 118 12.71 5.65 50.60
CA ALA A 118 13.41 4.68 49.77
C ALA A 118 14.07 3.59 50.63
N GLU A 119 13.68 2.34 50.39
CA GLU A 119 14.41 1.17 50.85
C GLU A 119 15.71 1.01 50.04
N PRO A 120 16.79 0.52 50.65
CA PRO A 120 18.09 0.35 50.00
C PRO A 120 18.00 -0.70 48.90
N LEU A 121 18.47 -0.32 47.70
CA LEU A 121 18.53 -1.15 46.51
C LEU A 121 19.41 -2.39 46.78
N GLU A 122 18.78 -3.55 46.92
CA GLU A 122 19.47 -4.84 46.84
C GLU A 122 19.90 -5.08 45.39
N GLU A 123 21.19 -5.36 45.24
CA GLU A 123 21.88 -5.67 44.00
C GLU A 123 21.35 -7.01 43.46
N VAL A 124 20.34 -6.96 42.58
CA VAL A 124 19.78 -8.15 41.95
C VAL A 124 20.79 -8.69 40.94
N ALA A 125 21.47 -9.76 41.33
CA ALA A 125 22.32 -10.55 40.44
C ALA A 125 21.50 -11.02 39.24
N VAL A 126 21.79 -10.42 38.08
CA VAL A 126 21.20 -10.79 36.78
C VAL A 126 21.63 -12.22 36.47
N SER A 127 20.71 -13.15 36.65
CA SER A 127 20.86 -14.54 36.23
C SER A 127 20.92 -14.59 34.70
N GLU A 128 22.06 -15.03 34.17
CA GLU A 128 22.29 -15.29 32.74
C GLU A 128 21.26 -16.31 32.24
N GLU A 129 20.20 -15.82 31.59
CA GLU A 129 19.23 -16.67 30.93
C GLU A 129 19.90 -17.43 29.78
N LYS A 130 19.73 -18.74 29.86
CA LYS A 130 20.20 -19.78 28.96
C LYS A 130 19.82 -19.44 27.51
N ILE A 131 20.83 -19.00 26.74
CA ILE A 131 20.75 -18.79 25.29
C ILE A 131 20.33 -20.13 24.66
N GLN A 132 19.07 -20.21 24.20
CA GLN A 132 18.59 -21.34 23.42
C GLN A 132 19.24 -21.28 22.03
N GLU A 133 19.91 -22.36 21.62
CA GLU A 133 20.42 -22.53 20.26
C GLU A 133 19.24 -22.41 19.27
N LEU A 134 19.22 -21.31 18.51
CA LEU A 134 18.22 -21.05 17.48
C LEU A 134 18.49 -21.96 16.29
N THR A 135 17.51 -22.79 15.93
CA THR A 135 17.51 -23.56 14.69
C THR A 135 17.55 -22.61 13.48
N PRO A 136 18.17 -23.02 12.35
CA PRO A 136 18.23 -22.20 11.14
C PRO A 136 16.81 -21.78 10.67
N ILE A 137 16.66 -20.48 10.38
CA ILE A 137 15.41 -19.75 10.10
C ILE A 137 14.63 -20.30 8.88
N ASP A 138 15.28 -21.10 8.03
CA ASP A 138 14.77 -21.47 6.70
C ASP A 138 13.67 -22.55 6.70
N GLU A 139 13.35 -23.16 7.86
CA GLU A 139 12.42 -24.29 7.92
C GLU A 139 10.99 -23.94 8.39
N ASP A 140 10.76 -22.79 9.04
CA ASP A 140 9.41 -22.40 9.48
C ASP A 140 8.62 -21.73 8.34
N LYS A 141 7.82 -22.54 7.63
CA LYS A 141 6.93 -22.06 6.56
C LYS A 141 5.98 -20.97 7.03
N ASP A 142 5.47 -21.04 8.25
CA ASP A 142 4.53 -20.06 8.78
C ASP A 142 5.25 -18.72 8.98
N TYR A 143 6.50 -18.76 9.44
CA TYR A 143 7.32 -17.56 9.57
C TYR A 143 7.57 -16.88 8.22
N GLN A 144 7.87 -17.65 7.17
CA GLN A 144 8.06 -17.11 5.82
C GLN A 144 6.78 -16.48 5.26
N ILE A 145 5.61 -17.09 5.52
CA ILE A 145 4.32 -16.51 5.14
C ILE A 145 4.09 -15.19 5.87
N LEU A 146 4.36 -15.13 7.18
CA LEU A 146 4.25 -13.89 7.96
C LEU A 146 5.15 -12.77 7.41
N VAL A 147 6.43 -13.05 7.18
CA VAL A 147 7.37 -12.07 6.60
C VAL A 147 6.89 -11.62 5.22
N GLY A 148 6.33 -12.53 4.42
CA GLY A 148 5.72 -12.23 3.12
C GLY A 148 4.56 -11.25 3.23
N ILE A 149 3.63 -11.47 4.16
CA ILE A 149 2.48 -10.59 4.39
C ILE A 149 2.93 -9.22 4.87
N MET A 150 3.84 -9.16 5.84
CA MET A 150 4.37 -7.88 6.34
C MET A 150 5.10 -7.11 5.23
N THR A 151 5.84 -7.81 4.37
CA THR A 151 6.48 -7.20 3.20
C THR A 151 5.44 -6.59 2.25
N GLU A 152 4.35 -7.31 1.95
CA GLU A 152 3.28 -6.82 1.08
C GLU A 152 2.57 -5.58 1.65
N ILE A 153 2.33 -5.55 2.96
CA ILE A 153 1.76 -4.38 3.65
C ILE A 153 2.65 -3.15 3.43
N ILE A 154 3.97 -3.26 3.66
CA ILE A 154 4.92 -2.16 3.46
C ILE A 154 4.93 -1.72 1.98
N GLN A 155 4.95 -2.67 1.04
CA GLN A 155 4.92 -2.37 -0.39
C GLN A 155 3.65 -1.62 -0.82
N ILE A 156 2.50 -1.91 -0.23
CA ILE A 156 1.25 -1.18 -0.51
C ILE A 156 1.39 0.27 -0.06
N VAL A 157 1.89 0.51 1.15
CA VAL A 157 2.13 1.87 1.66
C VAL A 157 3.11 2.62 0.76
N GLU A 158 4.24 2.00 0.41
CA GLU A 158 5.24 2.55 -0.51
C GLU A 158 4.60 2.94 -1.86
N ARG A 159 3.92 1.99 -2.51
CA ARG A 159 3.34 2.21 -3.84
C ARG A 159 2.28 3.31 -3.83
N VAL A 160 1.38 3.32 -2.84
CA VAL A 160 0.33 4.33 -2.77
C VAL A 160 0.94 5.70 -2.47
N SER A 161 1.95 5.79 -1.60
CA SER A 161 2.63 7.06 -1.31
C SER A 161 3.26 7.67 -2.57
N LEU A 162 3.97 6.86 -3.36
CA LEU A 162 4.58 7.28 -4.63
C LEU A 162 3.56 7.74 -5.68
N LEU A 163 2.36 7.15 -5.68
CA LEU A 163 1.27 7.51 -6.59
C LEU A 163 0.57 8.82 -6.21
N VAL A 164 0.41 9.07 -4.91
CA VAL A 164 -0.34 10.23 -4.40
C VAL A 164 0.54 11.47 -4.29
N SER A 165 1.79 11.31 -3.86
CA SER A 165 2.71 12.43 -3.69
C SER A 165 4.09 12.09 -4.22
N LYS A 166 4.53 12.84 -5.23
CA LYS A 166 5.90 12.74 -5.76
C LYS A 166 6.94 13.34 -4.82
N GLU A 167 6.50 14.22 -3.91
CA GLU A 167 7.36 14.91 -2.96
C GLU A 167 7.58 14.09 -1.69
N ALA A 168 6.64 13.20 -1.34
CA ALA A 168 6.76 12.31 -0.21
C ALA A 168 7.78 11.19 -0.51
N ASN A 169 8.89 11.18 0.23
CA ASN A 169 9.92 10.16 0.09
C ASN A 169 9.66 9.03 1.10
N PHE A 170 9.00 7.96 0.64
CA PHE A 170 8.71 6.77 1.44
C PHE A 170 9.93 6.24 2.18
N THR A 171 11.07 6.07 1.50
CA THR A 171 12.28 5.53 2.12
C THR A 171 12.77 6.37 3.28
N THR A 172 12.64 7.70 3.17
CA THR A 172 13.05 8.63 4.25
C THR A 172 12.09 8.53 5.44
N ALA A 173 10.79 8.54 5.19
CA ALA A 173 9.77 8.40 6.23
C ALA A 173 9.86 7.03 6.93
N PHE A 174 10.08 5.96 6.18
CA PHE A 174 10.21 4.61 6.71
C PHE A 174 11.45 4.45 7.60
N ARG A 175 12.59 5.03 7.19
CA ARG A 175 13.79 5.06 8.04
C ARG A 175 13.59 5.87 9.32
N ALA A 176 12.87 6.98 9.26
CA ALA A 176 12.51 7.74 10.46
C ALA A 176 11.66 6.86 11.41
N GLY A 177 10.66 6.15 10.87
CA GLY A 177 9.84 5.21 11.65
C GLY A 177 10.65 4.09 12.30
N LEU A 178 11.64 3.51 11.59
CA LEU A 178 12.55 2.51 12.17
C LEU A 178 13.33 3.07 13.37
N LEU A 179 13.89 4.28 13.23
CA LEU A 179 14.67 4.92 14.31
C LEU A 179 13.83 5.21 15.55
N GLU A 180 12.59 5.67 15.38
CA GLU A 180 11.68 5.92 16.51
C GLU A 180 11.37 4.64 17.30
N VAL A 181 11.23 3.51 16.60
CA VAL A 181 10.85 2.22 17.21
C VAL A 181 12.05 1.47 17.77
N THR A 182 13.28 1.81 17.36
CA THR A 182 14.52 1.12 17.75
C THR A 182 14.74 1.08 19.26
N GLN A 183 14.27 2.07 20.02
CA GLN A 183 14.43 2.08 21.49
C GLN A 183 13.66 0.94 22.17
N GLU A 184 12.49 0.59 21.64
CA GLU A 184 11.66 -0.49 22.18
C GLU A 184 11.95 -1.82 21.48
N TYR A 185 12.34 -1.77 20.20
CA TYR A 185 12.63 -2.94 19.38
C TYR A 185 13.99 -2.77 18.68
N PRO A 186 15.12 -3.05 19.36
CA PRO A 186 16.47 -2.85 18.82
C PRO A 186 16.76 -3.58 17.51
N VAL A 187 16.03 -4.68 17.24
CA VAL A 187 16.16 -5.46 16.01
C VAL A 187 15.79 -4.69 14.74
N PHE A 188 15.03 -3.60 14.87
CA PHE A 188 14.67 -2.71 13.76
C PHE A 188 15.65 -1.55 13.57
N ASP A 189 16.80 -1.54 14.26
CA ASP A 189 17.86 -0.56 14.03
C ASP A 189 18.31 -0.63 12.55
N PRO A 190 18.13 0.44 11.75
CA PRO A 190 18.53 0.44 10.35
C PRO A 190 20.04 0.36 10.13
N PHE A 191 20.83 0.52 11.20
CA PHE A 191 22.29 0.37 11.19
C PHE A 191 22.75 -1.01 11.66
N ALA A 192 21.87 -1.81 12.26
CA ALA A 192 22.12 -3.21 12.52
C ALA A 192 21.97 -4.04 11.23
N GLU A 193 22.59 -5.22 11.19
CA GLU A 193 22.46 -6.15 10.07
C GLU A 193 21.24 -7.10 10.21
N ASP A 194 20.51 -7.02 11.32
CA ASP A 194 19.44 -7.96 11.67
C ASP A 194 18.17 -7.77 10.83
N PHE A 195 17.82 -6.52 10.50
CA PHE A 195 16.66 -6.16 9.68
C PHE A 195 17.06 -5.21 8.56
N SER A 196 16.63 -5.50 7.33
CA SER A 196 16.73 -4.54 6.24
C SER A 196 15.53 -4.59 5.31
N TYR A 197 15.16 -3.43 4.78
CA TYR A 197 14.15 -3.30 3.74
C TYR A 197 14.79 -2.69 2.48
N GLN A 198 14.89 -3.48 1.42
CA GLN A 198 15.51 -3.08 0.15
C GLN A 198 14.76 -3.72 -1.02
N ASP A 199 14.62 -2.98 -2.12
CA ASP A 199 13.93 -3.43 -3.34
C ASP A 199 12.52 -3.99 -3.07
N GLY A 200 11.80 -3.34 -2.15
CA GLY A 200 10.46 -3.74 -1.74
C GLY A 200 10.42 -4.98 -0.85
N LYS A 201 11.55 -5.53 -0.39
CA LYS A 201 11.59 -6.79 0.36
C LYS A 201 12.23 -6.63 1.73
N ILE A 202 11.63 -7.28 2.73
CA ILE A 202 12.24 -7.48 4.04
C ILE A 202 13.30 -8.58 3.93
N ARG A 203 14.45 -8.36 4.55
CA ARG A 203 15.48 -9.37 4.80
C ARG A 203 15.79 -9.39 6.29
N LEU A 204 15.78 -10.59 6.86
CA LEU A 204 16.08 -10.83 8.27
C LEU A 204 17.33 -11.70 8.36
N THR A 205 18.30 -11.29 9.16
CA THR A 205 19.53 -12.07 9.41
C THR A 205 19.40 -12.95 10.66
N SER A 206 18.58 -12.52 11.62
CA SER A 206 18.28 -13.23 12.86
C SER A 206 16.81 -13.64 12.95
N LEU A 207 16.51 -14.72 13.71
CA LEU A 207 15.12 -15.09 13.99
C LEU A 207 14.51 -14.10 14.98
N ILE A 208 13.46 -13.40 14.54
CA ILE A 208 12.71 -12.46 15.39
C ILE A 208 11.42 -13.14 15.83
N PRO A 209 11.02 -13.11 17.12
CA PRO A 209 9.71 -13.60 17.54
C PRO A 209 8.58 -12.98 16.71
N LYS A 210 7.55 -13.77 16.38
CA LYS A 210 6.46 -13.37 15.46
C LYS A 210 5.75 -12.11 15.97
N GLU A 211 5.50 -12.03 17.27
CA GLU A 211 4.85 -10.91 17.93
C GLU A 211 5.70 -9.63 17.88
N VAL A 212 7.01 -9.77 18.08
CA VAL A 212 7.98 -8.67 17.99
C VAL A 212 8.03 -8.12 16.57
N LEU A 213 8.02 -9.01 15.56
CA LEU A 213 7.99 -8.62 14.15
C LEU A 213 6.70 -7.85 13.80
N ILE A 214 5.54 -8.38 14.18
CA ILE A 214 4.23 -7.77 13.91
C ILE A 214 4.12 -6.42 14.60
N ASN A 215 4.32 -6.37 15.93
CA ASN A 215 4.13 -5.15 16.72
C ASN A 215 5.13 -4.07 16.33
N GLY A 216 6.40 -4.42 16.14
CA GLY A 216 7.42 -3.45 15.76
C GLY A 216 7.16 -2.87 14.38
N LEU A 217 6.88 -3.68 13.36
CA LEU A 217 6.56 -3.18 12.02
C LEU A 217 5.25 -2.38 11.98
N THR A 218 4.27 -2.73 12.80
CA THR A 218 3.02 -1.97 12.95
C THR A 218 3.31 -0.55 13.44
N LYS A 219 4.11 -0.41 14.50
CA LYS A 219 4.56 0.90 15.01
C LYS A 219 5.39 1.66 13.98
N VAL A 220 6.33 0.99 13.30
CA VAL A 220 7.15 1.62 12.24
C VAL A 220 6.25 2.19 11.15
N LEU A 221 5.25 1.43 10.70
CA LEU A 221 4.32 1.87 9.66
C LEU A 221 3.44 3.03 10.12
N LYS A 222 2.97 3.05 11.37
CA LYS A 222 2.25 4.20 11.93
C LYS A 222 3.09 5.47 11.85
N TYR A 223 4.31 5.45 12.40
CA TYR A 223 5.24 6.58 12.32
C TYR A 223 5.55 6.98 10.88
N THR A 224 5.71 6.00 9.99
CA THR A 224 5.94 6.24 8.56
C THR A 224 4.77 7.00 7.93
N LEU A 225 3.52 6.61 8.23
CA LEU A 225 2.33 7.29 7.70
C LEU A 225 2.18 8.70 8.26
N ASP A 226 2.45 8.88 9.55
CA ASP A 226 2.42 10.20 10.19
C ASP A 226 3.44 11.14 9.54
N GLU A 227 4.65 10.64 9.32
CA GLU A 227 5.72 11.37 8.66
C GLU A 227 5.39 11.70 7.20
N LEU A 228 4.84 10.74 6.44
CA LEU A 228 4.40 10.97 5.06
C LEU A 228 3.32 12.05 4.96
N VAL A 229 2.35 12.04 5.88
CA VAL A 229 1.28 13.05 5.95
C VAL A 229 1.85 14.41 6.35
N ARG A 230 2.83 14.44 7.25
CA ARG A 230 3.53 15.67 7.64
C ARG A 230 4.31 16.27 6.47
N MET A 231 4.98 15.43 5.67
CA MET A 231 5.75 15.85 4.49
C MET A 231 4.83 16.31 3.34
N SER A 232 3.67 15.68 3.19
CA SER A 232 2.71 15.97 2.13
C SER A 232 1.29 15.88 2.69
N PRO A 233 0.73 16.99 3.21
CA PRO A 233 -0.57 17.01 3.86
C PRO A 233 -1.71 16.89 2.83
N THR A 234 -1.84 15.70 2.27
CA THR A 234 -2.90 15.33 1.33
C THR A 234 -3.85 14.40 2.08
N SER A 235 -5.07 14.86 2.36
CA SER A 235 -6.09 14.05 3.06
C SER A 235 -6.36 12.70 2.37
N GLN A 236 -6.19 12.63 1.05
CA GLN A 236 -6.39 11.42 0.27
C GLN A 236 -5.32 10.33 0.49
N LEU A 237 -4.15 10.66 1.07
CA LEU A 237 -3.06 9.68 1.21
C LEU A 237 -3.47 8.56 2.16
N ARG A 238 -3.92 8.89 3.38
CA ARG A 238 -4.35 7.89 4.37
C ARG A 238 -5.54 7.09 3.88
N GLU A 239 -6.55 7.75 3.32
CA GLU A 239 -7.76 7.09 2.82
C GLU A 239 -7.42 6.05 1.73
N ARG A 240 -6.53 6.39 0.80
CA ARG A 240 -6.09 5.47 -0.26
C ARG A 240 -5.27 4.31 0.28
N ILE A 241 -4.40 4.56 1.26
CA ILE A 241 -3.62 3.50 1.91
C ILE A 241 -4.55 2.56 2.67
N ALA A 242 -5.46 3.10 3.48
CA ALA A 242 -6.46 2.33 4.21
C ALA A 242 -7.31 1.46 3.28
N GLY A 243 -7.85 2.05 2.20
CA GLY A 243 -8.63 1.31 1.21
C GLY A 243 -7.83 0.22 0.50
N ALA A 244 -6.53 0.42 0.25
CA ALA A 244 -5.67 -0.61 -0.34
C ALA A 244 -5.34 -1.74 0.64
N LEU A 245 -5.07 -1.40 1.91
CA LEU A 245 -4.78 -2.36 2.97
C LEU A 245 -6.00 -3.22 3.32
N LEU A 246 -7.20 -2.63 3.41
CA LEU A 246 -8.44 -3.39 3.64
C LEU A 246 -8.74 -4.38 2.50
N ARG A 247 -8.40 -4.02 1.25
CA ARG A 247 -8.50 -4.98 0.13
C ARG A 247 -7.49 -6.12 0.25
N LEU A 248 -6.27 -5.84 0.73
CA LEU A 248 -5.28 -6.90 0.97
C LEU A 248 -5.78 -7.87 2.05
N GLU A 249 -6.32 -7.35 3.15
CA GLU A 249 -6.93 -8.16 4.22
C GLU A 249 -8.06 -9.05 3.69
N GLN A 250 -8.97 -8.49 2.89
CA GLN A 250 -10.06 -9.26 2.27
C GLN A 250 -9.54 -10.40 1.36
N LEU A 251 -8.44 -10.16 0.63
CA LEU A 251 -7.84 -11.15 -0.26
C LEU A 251 -7.10 -12.26 0.51
N LYS A 252 -6.59 -11.97 1.70
CA LYS A 252 -5.76 -12.85 2.52
C LYS A 252 -6.34 -13.08 3.92
N GLN A 253 -7.67 -13.17 4.00
CA GLN A 253 -8.39 -13.17 5.27
C GLN A 253 -7.91 -14.29 6.20
N SER A 254 -7.71 -15.50 5.68
CA SER A 254 -7.25 -16.65 6.47
C SER A 254 -5.90 -16.42 7.14
N GLU A 255 -4.95 -15.83 6.42
CA GLU A 255 -3.61 -15.58 6.92
C GLU A 255 -3.58 -14.41 7.90
N PHE A 256 -4.37 -13.36 7.64
CA PHE A 256 -4.54 -12.24 8.57
C PHE A 256 -5.14 -12.70 9.89
N GLU A 257 -6.16 -13.55 9.86
CA GLU A 257 -6.77 -14.14 11.06
C GLU A 257 -5.78 -15.07 11.79
N PHE A 258 -5.07 -15.93 11.05
CA PHE A 258 -4.11 -16.87 11.64
C PHE A 258 -2.98 -16.18 12.41
N PHE A 259 -2.43 -15.09 11.86
CA PHE A 259 -1.38 -14.31 12.51
C PHE A 259 -1.89 -13.16 13.38
N SER A 260 -3.22 -12.99 13.51
CA SER A 260 -3.83 -11.85 14.22
C SER A 260 -3.39 -10.48 13.71
N ILE A 261 -3.13 -10.35 12.40
CA ILE A 261 -2.66 -9.10 11.75
C ILE A 261 -3.80 -8.09 11.60
N SER A 262 -5.07 -8.51 11.61
CA SER A 262 -6.22 -7.61 11.48
C SER A 262 -6.24 -6.49 12.52
N SER A 263 -5.85 -6.77 13.77
CA SER A 263 -5.75 -5.75 14.82
C SER A 263 -4.62 -4.76 14.54
N ALA A 264 -3.45 -5.25 14.12
CA ALA A 264 -2.32 -4.44 13.70
C ALA A 264 -2.68 -3.54 12.51
N LEU A 265 -3.43 -4.05 11.53
CA LEU A 265 -3.89 -3.28 10.37
C LEU A 265 -4.82 -2.14 10.79
N ALA A 266 -5.78 -2.42 11.68
CA ALA A 266 -6.66 -1.39 12.23
C ALA A 266 -5.85 -0.31 12.96
N GLU A 267 -4.80 -0.68 13.67
CA GLU A 267 -3.91 0.27 14.35
C GLU A 267 -3.14 1.16 13.37
N ILE A 268 -2.66 0.62 12.24
CA ILE A 268 -1.97 1.38 11.18
C ILE A 268 -2.90 2.40 10.54
N ILE A 269 -4.18 2.05 10.36
CA ILE A 269 -5.17 2.86 9.65
C ILE A 269 -5.79 3.94 10.53
N THR A 270 -5.83 3.73 11.85
CA THR A 270 -6.47 4.66 12.80
C THR A 270 -5.77 6.01 12.79
N ILE A 271 -6.57 7.09 12.79
CA ILE A 271 -6.11 8.47 12.87
C ILE A 271 -6.19 8.87 14.33
N ASP A 272 -5.05 9.20 14.93
CA ASP A 272 -4.98 9.82 16.26
C ASP A 272 -5.39 11.31 16.23
#